data_AF-A0A7J7IE93-F1
#
_entry.id   AF-A0A7J7IE93-F1
#
_cell.length_a   1.000
_cell.length_b   1.000
_cell.length_c   1.000
_cell.angle_alpha   90.00
_cell.angle_beta   90.00
_cell.angle_gamma   90.00
#
_symmetry.space_group_name_H-M   'P 1'
#
loop_
_entity.id
_entity.type
_entity.pdbx_description
1 polymer ?
#
loop_
_entity_poly.entity_id
_entity_poly.type
_entity_poly.pdbx_seq_one_letter_code
_entity_poly.pdbx_strand_id
1 'polypeptide(L)'
;MPTATYAALVHADLDVLWSLLLDKLQSDERVLPGLDRVEIEPAEETSAPSSSGVTGKRQDRRLFFTDGRVVEERITVDEERRNILVELRNDARYTGYVSTVLFPCPMPEVTSGAHVLVRTLDWRARRSLSDDEIEEGERMAAKIKESTLGLKHEAESLRWSLDESKEPEYE
;
A
#
# COMPACT_ATOMS: atom_id res chain seq x y z
N MET A 1 13.91 -7.01 -14.29
CA MET A 1 12.90 -7.31 -13.25
C MET A 1 11.63 -6.64 -13.70
N PRO A 2 10.47 -7.33 -13.74
CA PRO A 2 9.24 -6.64 -14.05
C PRO A 2 8.89 -5.78 -12.83
N THR A 3 8.96 -4.48 -13.03
CA THR A 3 8.67 -3.47 -12.01
C THR A 3 7.59 -2.57 -12.60
N ALA A 4 6.54 -2.33 -11.82
CA ALA A 4 5.45 -1.44 -12.19
C ALA A 4 5.36 -0.33 -11.14
N THR A 5 5.49 0.91 -11.58
CA THR A 5 5.34 2.08 -10.73
C THR A 5 4.20 2.93 -11.24
N TYR A 6 3.33 3.34 -10.33
CA TYR A 6 2.28 4.31 -10.61
C TYR A 6 2.29 5.43 -9.58
N ALA A 7 2.11 6.65 -10.06
CA ALA A 7 2.07 7.85 -9.24
C ALA A 7 0.74 8.57 -9.47
N ALA A 8 0.10 9.00 -8.38
CA ALA A 8 -1.14 9.76 -8.42
C ALA A 8 -1.00 11.03 -7.58
N LEU A 9 -1.48 12.15 -8.12
CA LEU A 9 -1.69 13.37 -7.34
C LEU A 9 -3.00 13.22 -6.55
N VAL A 10 -2.94 13.37 -5.24
CA VAL A 10 -4.08 13.18 -4.31
C VAL A 10 -4.37 14.49 -3.59
N HIS A 11 -5.61 14.94 -3.69
CA HIS A 11 -6.09 16.16 -3.04
C HIS A 11 -6.73 15.89 -1.68
N ALA A 12 -5.94 15.43 -0.72
CA ALA A 12 -6.36 15.18 0.66
C ALA A 12 -5.25 15.59 1.64
N ASP A 13 -5.63 15.85 2.89
CA ASP A 13 -4.68 16.15 3.96
C ASP A 13 -3.74 14.95 4.18
N LEU A 14 -2.46 15.22 4.45
CA LEU A 14 -1.43 14.18 4.64
C LEU A 14 -1.84 13.16 5.70
N ASP A 15 -2.35 13.64 6.83
CA ASP A 15 -2.69 12.79 7.96
C ASP A 15 -3.91 11.94 7.67
N VAL A 16 -4.88 12.44 6.89
CA VAL A 16 -6.04 11.67 6.43
C VAL A 16 -5.57 10.57 5.47
N LEU A 17 -4.75 10.91 4.48
CA LEU A 17 -4.22 9.95 3.52
C LEU A 17 -3.35 8.89 4.20
N TRP A 18 -2.50 9.29 5.15
CA TRP A 18 -1.64 8.38 5.90
C TRP A 18 -2.45 7.45 6.80
N SER A 19 -3.42 7.98 7.55
CA SER A 19 -4.32 7.17 8.38
C SER A 19 -5.10 6.16 7.55
N LEU A 20 -5.64 6.58 6.40
CA LEU A 20 -6.34 5.68 5.47
C LEU A 20 -5.45 4.52 5.00
N LEU A 21 -4.18 4.79 4.70
CA LEU A 21 -3.23 3.75 4.31
C LEU A 21 -2.96 2.76 5.46
N LEU A 22 -2.76 3.27 6.69
CA LEU A 22 -2.53 2.43 7.86
C LEU A 22 -3.76 1.58 8.21
N ASP A 23 -4.96 2.16 8.15
CA ASP A 23 -6.22 1.46 8.40
C ASP A 23 -6.43 0.32 7.40
N LYS A 24 -6.10 0.55 6.12
CA LYS A 24 -6.19 -0.47 5.09
C LYS A 24 -5.20 -1.62 5.28
N LEU A 25 -4.00 -1.37 5.81
CA LEU A 25 -3.04 -2.44 6.15
C LEU A 25 -3.54 -3.32 7.31
N GLN A 26 -4.33 -2.76 8.22
CA GLN A 26 -4.90 -3.48 9.35
C GLN A 26 -6.21 -4.21 9.00
N SER A 27 -6.92 -3.73 7.98
CA SER A 27 -8.26 -4.20 7.59
C SER A 27 -8.27 -5.15 6.39
N ASP A 28 -7.14 -5.81 6.10
CA ASP A 28 -6.91 -6.69 4.93
C ASP A 28 -8.02 -7.73 4.66
N GLU A 29 -8.75 -8.15 5.70
CA GLU A 29 -9.93 -9.04 5.62
C GLU A 29 -11.01 -8.56 4.63
N ARG A 30 -11.06 -7.27 4.32
CA ARG A 30 -12.10 -6.69 3.46
C ARG A 30 -11.74 -6.59 1.98
N VAL A 31 -10.49 -6.88 1.59
CA VAL A 31 -9.96 -6.42 0.29
C VAL A 31 -9.38 -7.53 -0.59
N LEU A 32 -8.97 -8.68 -0.04
CA LEU A 32 -8.37 -9.76 -0.83
C LEU A 32 -9.41 -10.85 -1.16
N PRO A 33 -9.80 -11.04 -2.43
CA PRO A 33 -10.73 -12.09 -2.82
C PRO A 33 -10.21 -13.47 -2.41
N GLY A 34 -11.06 -14.24 -1.71
CA GLY A 34 -10.73 -15.57 -1.23
C GLY A 34 -9.81 -15.60 0.00
N LEU A 35 -9.54 -14.46 0.65
CA LEU A 35 -8.91 -14.44 1.96
C LEU A 35 -9.90 -14.98 3.00
N ASP A 36 -9.48 -15.98 3.77
CA ASP A 36 -10.25 -16.62 4.83
C ASP A 36 -9.95 -16.01 6.19
N ARG A 37 -8.65 -15.88 6.52
CA ARG A 37 -8.19 -15.30 7.80
C ARG A 37 -6.77 -14.75 7.71
N VAL A 38 -6.45 -13.84 8.63
CA VAL A 38 -5.11 -13.26 8.80
C VAL A 38 -4.59 -13.59 10.20
N GLU A 39 -3.40 -14.17 10.28
CA GLU A 39 -2.65 -14.28 11.53
C GLU A 39 -1.56 -13.21 11.57
N ILE A 40 -1.64 -12.33 12.56
CA ILE A 40 -0.63 -11.32 12.82
C ILE A 40 0.33 -11.91 13.85
N GLU A 41 1.61 -12.02 13.50
CA GLU A 41 2.64 -12.29 14.49
C GLU A 41 2.87 -11.00 15.30
N PRO A 42 2.98 -11.08 16.64
CA PRO A 42 3.15 -9.91 17.48
C PRO A 42 4.37 -9.10 17.01
N ALA A 43 4.16 -7.81 16.78
CA ALA A 43 5.19 -6.93 16.25
C ALA A 43 6.40 -6.91 17.18
N GLU A 44 7.56 -7.26 16.65
CA GLU A 44 8.82 -6.90 17.29
C GLU A 44 9.00 -5.40 17.08
N GLU A 45 8.94 -4.60 18.15
CA GLU A 45 9.48 -3.25 18.13
C GLU A 45 10.98 -3.34 17.87
N THR A 46 11.36 -3.37 16.60
CA THR A 46 12.76 -3.31 16.20
C THR A 46 13.25 -1.88 16.44
N SER A 47 13.77 -1.65 17.64
CA SER A 47 14.64 -0.51 17.97
C SER A 47 16.06 -0.69 17.39
N ALA A 48 16.34 -1.83 16.76
CA ALA A 48 17.55 -2.05 16.00
C ALA A 48 17.43 -1.45 14.59
N PRO A 49 18.40 -0.65 14.12
CA PRO A 49 18.45 -0.24 12.74
C PRO A 49 18.49 -1.49 11.87
N SER A 50 17.48 -1.67 11.02
CA SER A 50 17.59 -2.63 9.93
C SER A 50 18.84 -2.29 9.10
N SER A 51 19.41 -3.26 8.38
CA SER A 51 20.53 -3.04 7.45
C SER A 51 20.28 -1.95 6.39
N SER A 52 19.06 -1.42 6.34
CA SER A 52 18.58 -0.35 5.45
C SER A 52 18.37 1.00 6.17
N GLY A 53 18.70 1.12 7.46
CA GLY A 53 18.60 2.38 8.22
C GLY A 53 17.17 2.89 8.45
N VAL A 54 16.18 2.01 8.43
CA VAL A 54 14.77 2.35 8.64
C VAL A 54 14.41 2.20 10.11
N THR A 55 14.05 3.31 10.77
CA THR A 55 13.39 3.34 12.08
C THR A 55 11.90 3.18 11.83
N GLY A 56 11.35 2.00 12.07
CA GLY A 56 9.96 1.72 11.68
C GLY A 56 9.35 0.56 12.45
N LYS A 57 8.01 0.53 12.48
CA LYS A 57 7.26 -0.61 13.00
C LYS A 57 7.34 -1.74 11.98
N ARG A 58 7.64 -2.95 12.44
CA ARG A 58 7.68 -4.14 11.60
C ARG A 58 6.69 -5.18 12.12
N GLN A 59 5.95 -5.77 11.19
CA GLN A 59 4.90 -6.73 11.49
C GLN A 59 4.93 -7.84 10.43
N ASP A 60 5.11 -9.08 10.88
CA ASP A 60 5.02 -10.26 10.02
C ASP A 60 3.57 -10.79 10.10
N ARG A 61 2.99 -11.15 8.96
CA ARG A 61 1.62 -11.67 8.88
C ARG A 61 1.52 -12.88 7.96
N ARG A 62 0.59 -13.77 8.27
CA ARG A 62 0.24 -14.95 7.48
C ARG A 62 -1.20 -14.84 7.01
N LEU A 63 -1.39 -14.80 5.70
CA LEU A 63 -2.67 -14.78 5.02
C LEU A 63 -3.05 -16.21 4.64
N PHE A 64 -4.25 -16.65 5.03
CA PHE A 64 -4.80 -17.95 4.67
C PHE A 64 -5.94 -17.73 3.67
N PHE A 65 -5.88 -18.40 2.53
CA PHE A 65 -6.90 -18.32 1.49
C PHE A 65 -7.79 -19.56 1.48
N THR A 66 -9.03 -19.40 1.03
CA THR A 66 -10.05 -20.46 0.94
C THR A 66 -9.66 -21.61 0.02
N ASP A 67 -8.71 -21.38 -0.90
CA ASP A 67 -8.14 -22.40 -1.79
C ASP A 67 -7.01 -23.22 -1.13
N GLY A 68 -6.73 -22.98 0.15
CA GLY A 68 -5.66 -23.63 0.93
C GLY A 68 -4.28 -23.00 0.75
N ARG A 69 -4.17 -21.92 -0.03
CA ARG A 69 -2.91 -21.18 -0.16
C ARG A 69 -2.60 -20.40 1.12
N VAL A 70 -1.33 -20.40 1.50
CA VAL A 70 -0.80 -19.59 2.61
C VAL A 70 0.25 -18.65 2.04
N VAL A 71 0.12 -17.37 2.38
CA VAL A 71 1.07 -16.32 2.02
C VAL A 71 1.62 -15.70 3.29
N GLU A 72 2.94 -15.65 3.42
CA GLU A 72 3.60 -14.92 4.50
C GLU A 72 4.19 -13.63 3.93
N GLU A 73 3.99 -12.54 4.64
CA GLU A 73 4.52 -11.24 4.26
C GLU A 73 4.96 -10.44 5.47
N ARG A 74 5.73 -9.40 5.19
CA ARG A 74 6.31 -8.49 6.16
C ARG A 74 5.94 -7.08 5.80
N ILE A 75 5.31 -6.38 6.73
CA ILE A 75 5.03 -4.97 6.62
C ILE A 75 6.12 -4.22 7.40
N THR A 76 6.73 -3.22 6.77
CA THR A 76 7.58 -2.23 7.40
C THR A 76 6.97 -0.86 7.20
N VAL A 77 6.70 -0.14 8.28
CA VAL A 77 6.14 1.21 8.26
C VAL A 77 7.18 2.19 8.80
N ASP A 78 7.63 3.10 7.93
CA ASP A 78 8.46 4.24 8.27
C ASP A 78 7.56 5.48 8.35
N GLU A 79 7.19 5.88 9.57
CA GLU A 79 6.30 7.01 9.80
C GLU A 79 6.96 8.35 9.48
N GLU A 80 8.29 8.46 9.64
CA GLU A 80 9.06 9.69 9.37
C GLU A 80 9.11 9.97 7.87
N ARG A 81 9.41 8.94 7.07
CA ARG A 81 9.49 9.03 5.61
C ARG A 81 8.16 8.80 4.91
N ARG A 82 7.08 8.53 5.65
CA ARG A 82 5.75 8.20 5.13
C ARG A 82 5.82 7.09 4.06
N ASN A 83 6.50 6.01 4.42
CA ASN A 83 6.74 4.86 3.54
C ASN A 83 6.20 3.57 4.18
N ILE A 84 5.50 2.79 3.39
CA ILE A 84 5.04 1.44 3.72
C ILE A 84 5.68 0.48 2.72
N LEU A 85 6.37 -0.53 3.23
CA LEU A 85 6.89 -1.64 2.43
C LEU A 85 6.20 -2.93 2.84
N VAL A 86 5.58 -3.62 1.90
CA VAL A 86 4.99 -4.95 2.08
C VAL A 86 5.81 -5.94 1.25
N GLU A 87 6.56 -6.82 1.92
CA GLU A 87 7.43 -7.81 1.28
C GLU A 87 6.81 -9.20 1.36
N LEU A 88 6.75 -9.90 0.23
CA LEU A 88 6.36 -11.32 0.20
C LEU A 88 7.52 -12.17 0.72
N ARG A 89 7.34 -12.79 1.88
CA ARG A 89 8.32 -13.66 2.53
C ARG A 89 8.18 -15.11 2.05
N ASN A 90 6.95 -15.59 1.97
CA ASN A 90 6.65 -16.95 1.56
C ASN A 90 5.38 -16.98 0.70
N ASP A 91 5.54 -17.18 -0.61
CA ASP A 91 4.46 -17.53 -1.51
C ASP A 91 4.99 -18.60 -2.48
N ALA A 92 4.12 -19.55 -2.86
CA ALA A 92 4.54 -20.67 -3.70
C ALA A 92 4.83 -20.26 -5.15
N ARG A 93 4.26 -19.14 -5.61
CA ARG A 93 4.26 -18.72 -7.01
C ARG A 93 5.18 -17.52 -7.23
N TYR A 94 5.23 -16.58 -6.30
CA TYR A 94 5.88 -15.29 -6.46
C TYR A 94 6.85 -14.94 -5.32
N THR A 95 7.69 -13.97 -5.62
CA THR A 95 8.50 -13.19 -4.66
C THR A 95 8.42 -11.75 -5.10
N GLY A 96 8.61 -10.81 -4.17
CA GLY A 96 8.52 -9.40 -4.51
C GLY A 96 8.11 -8.53 -3.33
N TYR A 97 7.83 -7.28 -3.64
CA TYR A 97 7.34 -6.31 -2.67
C TYR A 97 6.45 -5.26 -3.33
N VAL A 98 5.61 -4.64 -2.51
CA VAL A 98 4.92 -3.40 -2.81
C VAL A 98 5.46 -2.31 -1.89
N SER A 99 5.98 -1.23 -2.46
CA SER A 99 6.34 -0.03 -1.72
C SER A 99 5.31 1.06 -2.02
N THR A 100 4.86 1.74 -0.96
CA THR A 100 3.96 2.89 -1.03
C THR A 100 4.64 4.05 -0.34
N VAL A 101 4.87 5.14 -1.06
CA VAL A 101 5.56 6.34 -0.55
C VAL A 101 4.71 7.56 -0.81
N LEU A 102 4.59 8.43 0.20
CA LEU A 102 3.96 9.74 0.08
C LEU A 102 5.01 10.83 0.02
N PHE A 103 4.85 11.74 -0.93
CA PHE A 103 5.68 12.93 -1.03
C PHE A 103 4.81 14.20 -1.00
N PRO A 104 5.29 15.30 -0.40
CA PRO A 104 4.68 16.60 -0.66
C PRO A 104 4.76 16.90 -2.17
N CYS A 105 3.72 17.51 -2.73
CA CYS A 105 3.79 17.95 -4.12
C CYS A 105 4.90 19.01 -4.26
N PRO A 106 5.79 18.91 -5.26
CA PRO A 106 6.86 19.89 -5.48
C PRO A 106 6.33 21.29 -5.86
N MET A 107 5.05 21.39 -6.25
CA MET A 107 4.37 22.65 -6.57
C MET A 107 3.12 22.83 -5.70
N PRO A 108 3.28 23.08 -4.38
CA PRO A 108 2.15 23.14 -3.44
C PRO A 108 1.21 24.31 -3.72
N GLU A 109 1.74 25.45 -4.20
CA GLU A 109 0.98 26.66 -4.52
C GLU A 109 -0.03 26.45 -5.65
N VAL A 110 0.31 25.61 -6.63
CA VAL A 110 -0.54 25.33 -7.80
C VAL A 110 -1.53 24.21 -7.51
N THR A 111 -1.21 23.32 -6.57
CA THR A 111 -1.97 22.10 -6.31
C THR A 111 -2.83 22.15 -5.05
N SER A 112 -2.90 23.32 -4.40
CA SER A 112 -3.65 23.53 -3.15
C SER A 112 -3.25 22.52 -2.07
N GLY A 113 -1.94 22.29 -1.92
CA GLY A 113 -1.40 21.38 -0.90
C GLY A 113 -1.57 19.89 -1.22
N ALA A 114 -1.81 19.50 -2.47
CA ALA A 114 -1.89 18.08 -2.84
C ALA A 114 -0.60 17.30 -2.53
N HIS A 115 -0.73 15.97 -2.49
CA HIS A 115 0.39 15.06 -2.24
C HIS A 115 0.54 14.06 -3.38
N VAL A 116 1.74 13.52 -3.54
CA VAL A 116 2.03 12.50 -4.55
C VAL A 116 2.10 11.15 -3.87
N LEU A 117 1.14 10.28 -4.19
CA LEU A 117 1.13 8.87 -3.80
C LEU A 117 1.85 8.07 -4.88
N VAL A 118 3.00 7.48 -4.54
CA VAL A 118 3.76 6.61 -5.44
C VAL A 118 3.68 5.18 -4.92
N ARG A 119 3.23 4.26 -5.78
CA ARG A 119 3.21 2.83 -5.49
C ARG A 119 4.03 2.07 -6.53
N THR A 120 4.96 1.28 -6.02
CA THR A 120 5.87 0.46 -6.82
C THR A 120 5.69 -1.00 -6.44
N LEU A 121 5.40 -1.84 -7.41
CA LEU A 121 5.41 -3.29 -7.30
C LEU A 121 6.65 -3.83 -8.02
N ASP A 122 7.46 -4.59 -7.31
CA ASP A 122 8.46 -5.47 -7.88
C ASP A 122 8.03 -6.90 -7.62
N TRP A 123 7.99 -7.74 -8.65
CA TRP A 123 7.59 -9.12 -8.50
C TRP A 123 8.39 -10.04 -9.42
N ARG A 124 8.45 -11.31 -9.05
CA ARG A 124 9.10 -12.37 -9.82
C ARG A 124 8.41 -13.70 -9.55
N ALA A 125 8.19 -14.48 -10.60
CA ALA A 125 7.78 -15.87 -10.45
C ALA A 125 8.94 -16.70 -9.86
N ARG A 126 8.63 -17.66 -8.97
CA ARG A 126 9.63 -18.57 -8.39
C ARG A 126 10.07 -19.69 -9.33
N ARG A 127 9.27 -19.99 -10.36
CA ARG A 127 9.59 -20.96 -11.43
C ARG A 127 9.53 -20.22 -12.76
N SER A 128 10.33 -20.65 -13.73
CA SER A 128 10.25 -20.13 -15.10
C SER A 128 8.85 -20.36 -15.64
N LEU A 129 8.08 -19.29 -15.79
CA LEU A 129 6.80 -19.35 -16.46
C LEU A 129 7.01 -18.91 -17.92
N SER A 130 6.22 -19.50 -18.81
CA SER A 130 6.18 -19.31 -20.27
C SER A 130 5.80 -17.87 -20.66
N ASP A 131 5.50 -17.62 -21.95
CA ASP A 131 4.95 -16.35 -22.46
C ASP A 131 3.79 -15.76 -21.61
N ASP A 132 3.14 -16.59 -20.80
CA ASP A 132 2.20 -16.22 -19.71
C ASP A 132 2.76 -15.18 -18.71
N GLU A 133 4.08 -15.04 -18.56
CA GLU A 133 4.71 -14.03 -17.68
C GLU A 133 4.47 -12.59 -18.13
N ILE A 134 4.40 -12.36 -19.44
CA ILE A 134 4.19 -11.01 -19.98
C ILE A 134 2.75 -10.57 -19.71
N GLU A 135 1.78 -11.43 -19.98
CA GLU A 135 0.36 -11.14 -19.76
C GLU A 135 0.03 -11.00 -18.25
N GLU A 136 0.58 -11.88 -17.42
CA GLU A 136 0.42 -11.76 -15.96
C GLU A 136 1.08 -10.49 -15.44
N GLY A 137 2.22 -10.09 -16.04
CA GLY A 137 2.90 -8.86 -15.66
C GLY A 137 2.12 -7.59 -16.01
N GLU A 138 1.47 -7.54 -17.17
CA GLU A 138 0.56 -6.47 -17.54
C GLU A 138 -0.66 -6.41 -16.62
N ARG A 139 -1.22 -7.57 -16.24
CA ARG A 139 -2.33 -7.66 -15.27
C ARG A 139 -1.92 -7.15 -13.90
N MET A 140 -0.72 -7.48 -13.42
CA MET A 140 -0.20 -6.98 -12.14
C MET A 140 0.04 -5.46 -12.18
N ALA A 141 0.59 -4.93 -13.28
CA ALA A 141 0.76 -3.49 -13.47
C ALA A 141 -0.59 -2.75 -13.49
N ALA A 142 -1.61 -3.31 -14.15
CA ALA A 142 -2.97 -2.77 -14.16
C ALA A 142 -3.57 -2.74 -12.75
N LYS A 143 -3.41 -3.81 -11.97
CA LYS A 143 -3.89 -3.87 -10.57
C LYS A 143 -3.26 -2.79 -9.68
N ILE A 144 -1.97 -2.50 -9.84
CA ILE A 144 -1.33 -1.43 -9.08
C ILE A 144 -1.89 -0.06 -9.44
N LYS A 145 -2.10 0.19 -10.74
CA LYS A 145 -2.75 1.42 -11.20
C LYS A 145 -4.16 1.56 -10.62
N GLU A 146 -5.00 0.54 -10.76
CA GLU A 146 -6.39 0.53 -10.27
C GLU A 146 -6.45 0.73 -8.76
N SER A 147 -5.65 -0.02 -7.99
CA SER A 147 -5.62 0.10 -6.54
C SER A 147 -5.12 1.48 -6.08
N THR A 148 -4.16 2.07 -6.78
CA THR A 148 -3.68 3.43 -6.47
C THR A 148 -4.72 4.49 -6.77
N LEU A 149 -5.45 4.37 -7.88
CA LEU A 149 -6.58 5.26 -8.19
C LEU A 149 -7.72 5.10 -7.19
N GLY A 150 -8.02 3.87 -6.76
CA GLY A 150 -8.99 3.61 -5.70
C GLY A 150 -8.65 4.34 -4.39
N LEU A 151 -7.39 4.23 -3.95
CA LEU A 151 -6.89 4.97 -2.77
C LEU A 151 -7.02 6.49 -2.92
N LYS A 152 -6.67 7.02 -4.10
CA LYS A 152 -6.86 8.44 -4.42
C LYS A 152 -8.33 8.85 -4.26
N HIS A 153 -9.24 8.14 -4.93
CA HIS A 153 -10.66 8.48 -4.91
C HIS A 153 -11.26 8.42 -3.52
N GLU A 154 -10.89 7.41 -2.73
CA GLU A 154 -11.36 7.27 -1.35
C GLU A 154 -10.84 8.40 -0.45
N ALA A 155 -9.55 8.73 -0.55
CA ALA A 155 -8.95 9.84 0.20
C ALA A 155 -9.60 11.20 -0.15
N GLU A 156 -9.82 11.46 -1.44
CA GLU A 156 -10.46 12.71 -1.90
C GLU A 156 -11.95 12.75 -1.48
N SER A 157 -12.65 11.62 -1.51
CA SER A 157 -14.04 11.52 -1.04
C SER A 157 -14.18 11.81 0.46
N LEU A 158 -13.25 11.29 1.28
CA LEU A 158 -13.21 11.57 2.71
C LEU A 158 -13.03 13.06 2.99
N ARG A 159 -12.16 13.74 2.23
CA ARG A 159 -12.01 15.19 2.34
C ARG A 159 -13.32 15.93 2.05
N TRP A 160 -14.00 15.62 0.94
CA TRP A 160 -15.26 16.29 0.61
C TRP A 160 -16.35 16.07 1.66
N SER A 161 -16.44 14.86 2.23
CA SER A 161 -17.38 14.60 3.32
C SER A 161 -17.10 15.40 4.60
N LEU A 162 -15.83 15.71 4.87
CA LEU A 162 -15.41 16.54 6.00
C LEU A 162 -15.66 18.03 5.72
N ASP A 163 -15.50 18.48 4.48
CA ASP A 163 -15.77 19.87 4.09
C ASP A 163 -17.27 20.19 4.07
N GLU A 164 -18.14 19.26 3.64
CA GLU A 164 -19.61 19.43 3.71
C GLU A 164 -20.14 19.45 5.16
N SER A 165 -19.47 18.77 6.10
CA SER A 165 -19.85 18.81 7.51
C SER A 165 -19.54 20.15 8.21
N LYS A 166 -18.84 21.06 7.52
CA LYS A 166 -18.48 22.41 7.99
C LYS A 166 -19.35 23.49 7.31
N GLU A 167 -20.63 23.23 7.06
CA GLU A 167 -21.55 24.31 6.68
C GLU A 167 -21.50 25.44 7.73
N PRO A 168 -21.44 26.71 7.32
CA PRO A 168 -21.33 27.82 8.24
C PRO A 168 -22.61 27.91 9.08
N GLU A 169 -22.46 27.98 10.40
CA GLU A 169 -23.51 28.51 11.27
C GLU A 169 -23.85 29.91 10.76
N TYR A 170 -24.97 30.04 10.04
CA TYR A 170 -25.53 31.32 9.68
C TYR A 170 -26.06 31.96 10.97
N GLU A 171 -25.27 32.84 11.59
CA GLU A 171 -25.73 33.82 12.57
C GLU A 171 -26.46 35.00 11.89
#